data_AF-A0A421JCV2-F1
#
_entry.id   AF-A0A421JCV2-F1
#
_cell.length_a   1.000
_cell.length_b   1.000
_cell.length_c   1.000
_cell.angle_alpha   90.00
_cell.angle_beta   90.00
_cell.angle_gamma   90.00
#
_symmetry.space_group_name_H-M   'P 1'
#
loop_
_entity.id
_entity.type
_entity.pdbx_description
1 polymer ?
#
loop_
_entity_poly.entity_id
_entity_poly.type
_entity_poly.pdbx_seq_one_letter_code
_entity_poly.pdbx_strand_id
1 'polypeptide(L)'
;MNIDPGDEIDKVLDLEQQYYQEGYEEGQREATHHQFIEGKEYGYQTGFQRFIIIGYMRGVAEIWRKEDGKTIEKSMESHLNQLDRLLDVPMTNGDSEVAVYEKNVAKARNKLRVIATIRKDQARISKLDQLVDEIGGKLQVSENVDEMW
;
A
#
# COMPACT_ATOMS: atom_id res chain seq x y z
N MET A 1 13.84 19.05 56.63
CA MET A 1 13.97 19.46 55.22
C MET A 1 13.28 20.82 55.15
N ASN A 2 14.04 21.91 55.20
CA ASN A 2 13.47 23.26 55.11
C ASN A 2 13.15 23.51 53.65
N ILE A 3 11.87 23.49 53.29
CA ILE A 3 11.40 24.02 52.03
C ILE A 3 11.32 25.54 52.24
N ASP A 4 12.12 26.30 51.49
CA ASP A 4 12.05 27.77 51.50
C ASP A 4 10.70 28.18 50.89
N PRO A 5 9.85 28.95 51.61
CA PRO A 5 8.58 29.43 51.07
C PRO A 5 8.73 30.21 49.76
N GLY A 6 9.91 30.79 49.49
CA GLY A 6 10.21 31.46 48.22
C GLY A 6 10.19 30.51 47.02
N ASP A 7 10.75 29.30 47.17
CA ASP A 7 10.82 28.29 46.10
C ASP A 7 9.45 27.72 45.72
N GLU A 8 8.49 27.67 46.66
CA GLU A 8 7.12 27.23 46.37
C GLU A 8 6.33 28.31 45.62
N ILE A 9 6.53 29.59 45.93
CA ILE A 9 5.84 30.71 45.26
C ILE A 9 6.39 30.91 43.84
N ASP A 10 7.70 30.76 43.64
CA ASP A 10 8.31 30.84 42.31
C ASP A 10 7.84 29.69 41.40
N LYS A 11 7.68 28.48 41.94
CA LYS A 11 7.03 27.37 41.21
C LYS A 11 5.57 27.66 40.88
N VAL A 12 4.86 28.38 41.77
CA VAL A 12 3.47 28.79 41.53
C VAL A 12 3.36 29.80 40.37
N LEU A 13 4.34 30.68 40.25
CA LEU A 13 4.42 31.69 39.20
C LEU A 13 4.74 31.10 37.82
N ASP A 14 5.42 29.95 37.76
CA ASP A 14 5.78 29.25 36.53
C ASP A 14 4.79 28.15 36.10
N LEU A 15 3.64 27.96 36.77
CA LEU A 15 2.68 26.88 36.41
C LEU A 15 2.18 26.98 34.97
N GLU A 16 1.96 28.19 34.45
CA GLU A 16 1.49 28.36 33.08
C GLU A 16 2.53 27.81 32.08
N GLN A 17 3.81 28.12 32.30
CA GLN A 17 4.91 27.63 31.47
C GLN A 17 5.11 26.12 31.63
N GLN A 18 4.92 25.59 32.84
CA GLN A 18 4.98 24.15 33.12
C GLN A 18 3.86 23.41 32.38
N TYR A 19 2.60 23.83 32.53
CA TYR A 19 1.47 23.21 31.83
C TYR A 19 1.52 23.40 30.31
N TYR A 20 2.05 24.53 29.83
CA TYR A 20 2.28 24.72 28.39
C TYR A 20 3.31 23.71 27.86
N GLN A 21 4.42 23.53 28.57
CA GLN A 21 5.45 22.57 28.20
C GLN A 21 4.94 21.13 28.28
N GLU A 22 4.22 20.79 29.36
CA GLU A 22 3.60 19.47 29.53
C GLU A 22 2.60 19.17 28.41
N GLY A 23 1.71 20.13 28.09
CA GLY A 23 0.73 19.98 27.02
C GLY A 23 1.38 19.91 25.62
N TYR A 24 2.45 20.67 25.37
CA TYR A 24 3.21 20.59 24.13
C TYR A 24 3.87 19.21 23.96
N GLU A 25 4.53 18.71 25.00
CA GLU A 25 5.18 17.41 24.96
C GLU A 25 4.18 16.26 24.88
N GLU A 26 3.06 16.36 25.59
CA GLU A 26 1.96 15.40 25.52
C GLU A 26 1.35 15.37 24.11
N GLY A 27 1.02 16.53 23.55
CA GLY A 27 0.53 16.65 22.18
C GLY A 27 1.50 16.09 21.16
N GLN A 28 2.81 16.38 21.30
CA GLN A 28 3.83 15.84 20.40
C GLN A 28 3.93 14.31 20.49
N ARG A 29 3.88 13.75 21.71
CA ARG A 29 3.93 12.30 21.92
C ARG A 29 2.71 11.60 21.33
N GLU A 30 1.51 12.11 21.63
CA GLU A 30 0.25 11.55 21.13
C GLU A 30 0.15 11.65 19.60
N ALA A 31 0.51 12.80 19.03
CA ALA A 31 0.53 12.99 17.58
C ALA A 31 1.49 12.03 16.89
N THR A 32 2.72 11.89 17.42
CA THR A 32 3.73 10.97 16.84
C THR A 32 3.23 9.52 16.88
N HIS A 33 2.61 9.12 17.99
CA HIS A 33 2.08 7.77 18.15
C HIS A 33 0.90 7.52 17.19
N HIS A 34 -0.05 8.44 17.09
CA HIS A 34 -1.18 8.35 16.18
C HIS A 34 -0.73 8.30 14.71
N GLN A 35 0.16 9.20 14.30
CA GLN A 35 0.71 9.22 12.93
C GLN A 35 1.42 7.90 12.58
N PHE A 36 2.13 7.32 13.55
CA PHE A 36 2.79 6.04 13.33
C PHE A 36 1.81 4.88 13.14
N ILE A 37 0.72 4.83 13.92
CA ILE A 37 -0.33 3.82 13.77
C ILE A 37 -1.05 4.01 12.44
N GLU A 38 -1.48 5.23 12.13
CA GLU A 38 -2.18 5.57 10.90
C GLU A 38 -1.33 5.22 9.67
N GLY A 39 -0.05 5.60 9.67
CA GLY A 39 0.87 5.27 8.59
C GLY A 39 1.03 3.76 8.38
N LYS A 40 1.01 2.96 9.45
CA LYS A 40 1.02 1.49 9.36
C LYS A 40 -0.29 0.94 8.77
N GLU A 41 -1.43 1.39 9.26
CA GLU A 41 -2.74 0.98 8.76
C GLU A 41 -2.91 1.31 7.28
N TYR A 42 -2.51 2.52 6.90
CA TYR A 42 -2.49 2.96 5.51
C TYR A 42 -1.56 2.11 4.64
N GLY A 43 -0.37 1.79 5.14
CA GLY A 43 0.58 0.89 4.47
C GLY A 43 -0.02 -0.50 4.23
N TYR A 44 -0.71 -1.07 5.23
CA TYR A 44 -1.40 -2.35 5.07
C TYR A 44 -2.53 -2.29 4.06
N GLN A 45 -3.41 -1.29 4.18
CA GLN A 45 -4.53 -1.10 3.25
C GLN A 45 -4.04 -0.98 1.81
N THR A 46 -3.05 -0.11 1.58
CA THR A 46 -2.44 0.12 0.27
C THR A 46 -1.80 -1.16 -0.28
N GLY A 47 -1.07 -1.88 0.57
CA GLY A 47 -0.48 -3.17 0.22
C GLY A 47 -1.53 -4.19 -0.21
N PHE A 48 -2.54 -4.46 0.61
CA PHE A 48 -3.59 -5.41 0.28
C PHE A 48 -4.29 -5.07 -1.04
N GLN A 49 -4.69 -3.81 -1.21
CA GLN A 49 -5.33 -3.33 -2.43
C GLN A 49 -4.45 -3.57 -3.67
N ARG A 50 -3.17 -3.19 -3.62
CA ARG A 50 -2.21 -3.41 -4.70
C ARG A 50 -2.10 -4.90 -5.07
N PHE A 51 -1.98 -5.78 -4.08
CA PHE A 51 -1.80 -7.21 -4.31
C PHE A 51 -3.04 -7.93 -4.87
N ILE A 52 -4.25 -7.36 -4.77
CA ILE A 52 -5.45 -7.89 -5.45
C ILE A 52 -5.24 -7.96 -6.97
N ILE A 53 -4.60 -6.94 -7.56
CA ILE A 53 -4.32 -6.87 -9.00
C ILE A 53 -3.40 -8.04 -9.40
N ILE A 54 -2.37 -8.31 -8.59
CA ILE A 54 -1.46 -9.44 -8.82
C ILE A 54 -2.19 -10.76 -8.69
N GLY A 55 -2.98 -10.94 -7.63
CA GLY A 55 -3.79 -12.14 -7.42
C GLY A 55 -4.71 -12.42 -8.60
N TYR A 56 -5.36 -11.39 -9.14
CA TYR A 56 -6.19 -11.51 -10.33
C TYR A 56 -5.38 -12.01 -11.53
N MET A 57 -4.25 -11.36 -11.86
CA MET A 57 -3.42 -11.76 -13.00
C MET A 57 -2.88 -13.20 -12.86
N ARG A 58 -2.49 -13.60 -11.65
CA ARG A 58 -2.05 -14.97 -11.34
C ARG A 58 -3.19 -15.97 -11.56
N GLY A 59 -4.39 -15.67 -11.07
CA GLY A 59 -5.56 -16.52 -11.26
C GLY A 59 -5.95 -16.68 -12.73
N VAL A 60 -5.88 -15.60 -13.51
CA VAL A 60 -6.12 -15.66 -14.97
C VAL A 60 -5.09 -16.56 -15.65
N ALA A 61 -3.80 -16.40 -15.33
CA ALA A 61 -2.75 -17.24 -15.89
C ALA A 61 -2.95 -18.73 -15.53
N GLU A 62 -3.34 -19.02 -14.29
CA GLU A 62 -3.62 -20.38 -13.83
C GLU A 62 -4.81 -21.01 -14.58
N ILE A 63 -5.89 -20.25 -14.80
CA ILE A 63 -7.04 -20.71 -15.58
C ILE A 63 -6.61 -21.06 -17.01
N TRP A 64 -5.84 -20.19 -17.67
CA TRP A 64 -5.35 -20.46 -19.02
C TRP A 64 -4.48 -21.73 -19.07
N ARG A 65 -3.59 -21.94 -18.09
CA ARG A 65 -2.82 -23.19 -17.98
C ARG A 65 -3.70 -24.42 -17.83
N LYS A 66 -4.77 -24.33 -17.02
CA LYS A 66 -5.72 -25.44 -16.82
C LYS A 66 -6.50 -25.74 -18.10
N GLU A 67 -6.89 -24.72 -18.85
CA GLU A 67 -7.57 -24.85 -20.14
C GLU A 67 -6.65 -25.52 -21.19
N ASP A 68 -5.33 -25.25 -21.18
CA ASP A 68 -4.35 -25.89 -22.08
C ASP A 68 -4.01 -27.34 -21.69
N GLY A 69 -4.18 -27.70 -20.41
CA GLY A 69 -3.90 -29.04 -19.89
C GLY A 69 -2.45 -29.47 -20.12
N LYS A 70 -2.24 -30.67 -20.71
CA LYS A 70 -0.90 -31.22 -21.00
C LYS A 70 -0.31 -30.76 -22.34
N THR A 71 -1.09 -30.07 -23.17
CA THR A 71 -0.73 -29.77 -24.57
C THR A 71 -0.68 -28.27 -24.79
N ILE A 72 0.04 -27.58 -23.91
CA ILE A 72 0.30 -26.15 -24.10
C ILE A 72 1.34 -25.94 -25.20
N GLU A 73 1.07 -25.00 -26.10
CA GLU A 73 2.06 -24.59 -27.09
C GLU A 73 3.28 -23.95 -26.39
N LYS A 74 4.50 -24.34 -26.76
CA LYS A 74 5.73 -23.82 -26.14
C LYS A 74 5.83 -22.28 -26.16
N SER A 75 5.28 -21.63 -27.19
CA SER A 75 5.21 -20.17 -27.27
C SER A 75 4.30 -19.59 -26.18
N MET A 76 3.11 -20.16 -26.00
CA MET A 76 2.16 -19.77 -24.96
C MET A 76 2.72 -20.04 -23.56
N GLU A 77 3.34 -21.20 -23.36
CA GLU A 77 3.99 -21.55 -22.10
C GLU A 77 5.09 -20.54 -21.74
N SER A 78 5.90 -20.12 -22.72
CA SER A 78 6.91 -19.07 -22.54
C SER A 78 6.29 -17.73 -22.13
N HIS A 79 5.18 -17.33 -22.75
CA HIS A 79 4.47 -16.10 -22.38
C HIS A 79 3.93 -16.15 -20.94
N LEU A 80 3.32 -17.26 -20.53
CA LEU A 80 2.82 -17.42 -19.17
C LEU A 80 3.97 -17.46 -18.15
N ASN A 81 5.09 -18.13 -18.46
CA ASN A 81 6.27 -18.14 -17.60
C ASN A 81 6.89 -16.75 -17.44
N GLN A 82 6.89 -15.94 -18.51
CA GLN A 82 7.33 -14.54 -18.43
C GLN A 82 6.38 -13.70 -17.56
N LEU A 83 5.07 -13.94 -17.67
CA LEU A 83 4.08 -13.29 -16.82
C LEU A 83 4.32 -13.65 -15.35
N ASP A 84 4.51 -14.92 -15.03
CA ASP A 84 4.76 -15.38 -13.65
C ASP A 84 6.01 -14.70 -13.04
N ARG A 85 7.09 -14.55 -13.82
CA ARG A 85 8.29 -13.82 -13.39
C ARG A 85 8.03 -12.33 -13.13
N LEU A 86 7.15 -11.70 -13.90
CA LEU A 86 6.76 -10.30 -13.67
C LEU A 86 5.85 -10.17 -12.45
N LEU A 87 5.07 -11.20 -12.13
CA LEU A 87 4.18 -11.24 -10.97
C LEU A 87 4.91 -11.64 -9.68
N ASP A 88 6.18 -12.03 -9.77
CA ASP A 88 7.05 -12.25 -8.61
C ASP A 88 7.60 -10.90 -8.14
N VAL A 89 6.98 -10.35 -7.10
CA VAL A 89 7.30 -9.03 -6.55
C VAL A 89 7.53 -9.13 -5.05
N PRO A 90 8.38 -8.27 -4.47
CA PRO A 90 8.56 -8.22 -3.02
C PRO A 90 7.25 -7.88 -2.31
N MET A 91 7.03 -8.47 -1.13
CA MET A 91 5.88 -8.17 -0.26
C MET A 91 6.19 -7.09 0.80
N THR A 92 7.38 -6.48 0.72
CA THR A 92 7.80 -5.37 1.58
C THR A 92 7.42 -4.03 0.96
N ASN A 93 7.33 -2.99 1.79
CA ASN A 93 6.88 -1.64 1.41
C ASN A 93 8.01 -0.60 1.40
N GLY A 94 9.27 -1.01 1.28
CA GLY A 94 10.37 -0.07 1.09
C GLY A 94 10.30 0.62 -0.28
N ASP A 95 10.82 1.85 -0.38
CA ASP A 95 10.72 2.67 -1.59
C ASP A 95 11.26 1.96 -2.85
N SER A 96 12.36 1.22 -2.69
CA SER A 96 12.97 0.44 -3.77
C SER A 96 12.05 -0.69 -4.22
N GLU A 97 11.47 -1.43 -3.27
CA GLU A 97 10.57 -2.54 -3.53
C GLU A 97 9.24 -2.09 -4.13
N VAL A 98 8.73 -0.93 -3.69
CA VAL A 98 7.55 -0.29 -4.28
C VAL A 98 7.82 0.09 -5.74
N ALA A 99 8.98 0.68 -6.04
CA ALA A 99 9.35 0.99 -7.42
C ALA A 99 9.47 -0.26 -8.30
N VAL A 100 9.99 -1.36 -7.75
CA VAL A 100 10.04 -2.66 -8.44
C VAL A 100 8.63 -3.19 -8.70
N TYR A 101 7.75 -3.15 -7.70
CA TYR A 101 6.34 -3.53 -7.82
C TYR A 101 5.66 -2.77 -8.97
N GLU A 102 5.72 -1.44 -8.98
CA GLU A 102 5.02 -0.61 -9.95
C GLU A 102 5.50 -0.88 -11.38
N LYS A 103 6.81 -0.97 -11.56
CA LYS A 103 7.44 -1.31 -12.84
C LYS A 103 7.02 -2.69 -13.33
N ASN A 104 7.02 -3.69 -12.44
CA ASN A 104 6.69 -5.06 -12.78
C ASN A 104 5.20 -5.24 -13.09
N VAL A 105 4.31 -4.64 -12.30
CA VAL A 105 2.86 -4.67 -12.55
C VAL A 105 2.51 -4.01 -13.88
N ALA A 106 3.10 -2.86 -14.21
CA ALA A 106 2.88 -2.22 -15.51
C ALA A 106 3.26 -3.15 -16.68
N LYS A 107 4.40 -3.84 -16.57
CA LYS A 107 4.84 -4.83 -17.57
C LYS A 107 3.95 -6.07 -17.59
N ALA A 108 3.53 -6.57 -16.44
CA ALA A 108 2.66 -7.74 -16.30
C ALA A 108 1.31 -7.49 -16.95
N ARG A 109 0.69 -6.31 -16.73
CA ARG A 109 -0.55 -5.90 -17.39
C ARG A 109 -0.43 -5.94 -18.91
N ASN A 110 0.66 -5.39 -19.46
CA ASN A 110 0.90 -5.41 -20.89
C ASN A 110 1.11 -6.84 -21.42
N LYS A 111 1.86 -7.67 -20.69
CA LYS A 111 2.04 -9.09 -21.04
C LYS A 111 0.71 -9.85 -21.04
N LEU A 112 -0.13 -9.62 -20.03
CA LEU A 112 -1.46 -10.21 -19.93
C LEU A 112 -2.34 -9.82 -21.13
N ARG A 113 -2.32 -8.54 -21.55
CA ARG A 113 -3.02 -8.08 -22.75
C ARG A 113 -2.57 -8.80 -24.02
N VAL A 114 -1.26 -9.04 -24.17
CA VAL A 114 -0.72 -9.81 -25.31
C VAL A 114 -1.27 -11.24 -25.30
N ILE A 115 -1.24 -11.91 -24.15
CA ILE A 115 -1.74 -13.29 -24.02
C ILE A 115 -3.26 -13.35 -24.29
N ALA A 116 -4.03 -12.43 -23.70
CA ALA A 116 -5.46 -12.30 -23.92
C ALA A 116 -5.81 -12.05 -25.39
N THR A 117 -4.99 -11.27 -26.10
CA THR A 117 -5.16 -11.03 -27.55
C THR A 117 -4.97 -12.32 -28.35
N ILE A 118 -3.94 -13.12 -28.03
CA ILE A 118 -3.69 -14.42 -28.67
C ILE A 118 -4.86 -15.37 -28.41
N ARG A 119 -5.39 -15.36 -27.17
CA ARG A 119 -6.50 -16.22 -26.73
C ARG A 119 -7.89 -15.70 -27.08
N LYS A 120 -7.99 -14.49 -27.65
CA LYS A 120 -9.25 -13.77 -27.93
C LYS A 120 -10.15 -13.59 -26.71
N ASP A 121 -9.53 -13.36 -25.55
CA ASP A 121 -10.20 -13.28 -24.26
C ASP A 121 -10.09 -11.88 -23.64
N GLN A 122 -10.83 -10.93 -24.22
CA GLN A 122 -10.80 -9.55 -23.76
C GLN A 122 -11.62 -9.31 -22.49
N ALA A 123 -12.55 -10.21 -22.16
CA ALA A 123 -13.39 -10.08 -20.96
C ALA A 123 -12.55 -10.04 -19.68
N ARG A 124 -11.51 -10.89 -19.59
CA ARG A 124 -10.60 -10.91 -18.43
C ARG A 124 -9.74 -9.64 -18.35
N ILE A 125 -9.40 -9.01 -19.47
CA ILE A 125 -8.70 -7.71 -19.49
C ILE A 125 -9.63 -6.58 -19.02
N SER A 126 -10.86 -6.52 -19.52
CA SER A 126 -11.83 -5.51 -19.07
C SER A 126 -12.09 -5.61 -17.57
N LYS A 127 -12.15 -6.83 -17.02
CA LYS A 127 -12.31 -7.02 -15.57
C LYS A 127 -11.06 -6.60 -14.78
N LEU A 128 -9.86 -6.84 -15.29
CA LEU A 128 -8.63 -6.31 -14.70
C LEU A 128 -8.63 -4.78 -14.66
N ASP A 129 -8.99 -4.12 -15.77
CA ASP A 129 -9.00 -2.66 -15.83
C ASP A 129 -10.05 -2.09 -14.86
N GLN A 130 -11.23 -2.71 -14.75
CA GLN A 130 -12.21 -2.37 -13.71
C GLN A 130 -11.63 -2.48 -12.29
N LEU A 131 -10.90 -3.56 -11.98
CA LEU A 131 -10.27 -3.73 -10.67
C LEU A 131 -9.22 -2.65 -10.41
N VAL A 132 -8.42 -2.30 -11.42
CA VAL A 132 -7.42 -1.24 -11.31
C VAL A 132 -8.09 0.11 -11.04
N ASP A 133 -9.21 0.41 -11.70
CA ASP A 133 -9.96 1.65 -11.49
C ASP A 133 -10.63 1.68 -10.10
N GLU A 134 -11.21 0.57 -9.65
CA GLU A 134 -11.82 0.45 -8.32
C GLU A 134 -10.80 0.62 -7.18
N ILE A 135 -9.59 0.11 -7.38
CA ILE A 135 -8.49 0.19 -6.42
C ILE A 135 -7.80 1.56 -6.48
N GLY A 136 -7.55 2.08 -7.69
CA GLY A 136 -6.89 3.37 -7.91
C GLY A 136 -7.77 4.58 -7.61
N GLY A 137 -9.09 4.48 -7.85
CA GLY A 137 -10.04 5.58 -7.64
C GLY A 137 -10.51 5.78 -6.20
N LYS A 138 -10.24 4.82 -5.30
CA LYS A 138 -10.67 4.89 -3.87
C LYS A 138 -9.55 5.29 -2.91
N LEU A 139 -8.35 5.57 -3.41
CA LEU A 139 -7.25 6.08 -2.60
C LEU A 139 -7.30 7.62 -2.49
N GLN A 140 -8.48 8.18 -2.18
CA GLN A 140 -8.49 9.47 -1.49
C GLN A 140 -8.37 9.13 -0.01
N VAL A 141 -7.13 9.13 0.48
CA VAL A 141 -6.89 9.50 1.88
C VAL A 141 -7.56 10.87 2.03
N SER A 142 -8.34 11.07 3.08
CA SER A 142 -8.87 12.40 3.37
C SER A 142 -7.70 13.39 3.36
N GLU A 143 -7.62 14.22 2.32
CA GLU A 143 -6.66 15.33 2.21
C GLU A 143 -6.99 16.44 3.22
N ASN A 144 -7.93 16.21 4.16
CA ASN A 144 -8.21 17.13 5.25
C ASN A 144 -7.10 17.05 6.30
N VAL A 145 -5.97 17.65 5.96
CA VAL A 145 -4.96 18.11 6.92
C VAL A 145 -5.59 19.05 7.95
N ASP A 146 -6.71 19.69 7.61
CA ASP A 146 -7.48 20.60 8.47
C ASP A 146 -8.28 19.89 9.59
N GLU A 147 -8.33 18.55 9.63
CA GLU A 147 -8.94 17.80 10.76
C GLU A 147 -7.90 17.23 11.75
N MET A 148 -6.59 17.51 11.54
CA MET A 148 -5.49 16.99 12.38
C MET A 148 -4.97 17.99 13.42
N TRP A 149 -5.72 19.08 13.70
CA TRP A 149 -5.40 20.07 14.74
C TRP A 149 -6.58 20.25 15.71
#